data_AF-A0A525WFQ9-F1
#
_entry.id   AF-A0A525WFQ9-F1
#
_cell.length_a   1.000
_cell.length_b   1.000
_cell.length_c   1.000
_cell.angle_alpha   90.00
_cell.angle_beta   90.00
_cell.angle_gamma   90.00
#
_symmetry.space_group_name_H-M   'P 1'
#
loop_
_entity.id
_entity.type
_entity.pdbx_description
1 polymer ?
#
loop_
_entity_poly.entity_id
_entity_poly.type
_entity_poly.pdbx_seq_one_letter_code
_entity_poly.pdbx_strand_id
1 'polypeptide(L)'
;MRLVACPICGTTKTRLAVRRSFTDRLFGYVTVYPFRCQLCARRFRSFLGRVATNPRRNFDRVAVDFPVWLKPLHASPHELGEEGIIQDLSIRGCRIRCDRPVVPGTRVELEFQHSSVSFPITVEEAIVRYSSQGEIGLRFVQLYRQDQRRIRSILDLWLPEPVLSR
;
A
#
# COMPACT_ATOMS: atom_id res chain seq x y z
N MET A 1 15.25 -18.48 -4.82
CA MET A 1 15.39 -17.00 -4.97
C MET A 1 16.06 -16.47 -3.71
N ARG A 2 17.16 -15.70 -3.74
CA ARG A 2 17.78 -15.21 -2.48
C ARG A 2 16.83 -14.24 -1.78
N LEU A 3 16.61 -14.41 -0.47
CA LEU A 3 15.87 -13.42 0.31
C LEU A 3 16.66 -12.11 0.32
N VAL A 4 16.00 -11.03 -0.10
CA VAL A 4 16.61 -9.71 -0.13
C VAL A 4 16.06 -8.91 1.05
N ALA A 5 16.92 -8.68 2.04
CA ALA A 5 16.57 -7.88 3.21
C ALA A 5 16.58 -6.38 2.88
N CYS A 6 15.65 -5.64 3.48
CA CYS A 6 15.63 -4.19 3.37
C CYS A 6 16.76 -3.57 4.21
N PRO A 7 17.62 -2.71 3.64
CA PRO A 7 18.76 -2.12 4.37
C PRO A 7 18.35 -1.14 5.48
N ILE A 8 17.09 -0.68 5.49
CA ILE A 8 16.61 0.30 6.47
C ILE A 8 15.89 -0.35 7.64
N CYS A 9 15.23 -1.48 7.41
CA CYS A 9 14.36 -2.07 8.42
C CYS A 9 14.50 -3.57 8.61
N GLY A 10 15.46 -4.20 7.94
CA GLY A 10 15.83 -5.61 8.14
C GLY A 10 14.87 -6.64 7.55
N THR A 11 13.58 -6.31 7.34
CA THR A 11 12.60 -7.27 6.82
C THR A 11 12.99 -7.83 5.45
N THR A 12 12.67 -9.10 5.23
CA THR A 12 12.79 -9.81 3.95
C THR A 12 11.54 -9.65 3.09
N LYS A 13 10.46 -9.02 3.61
CA LYS A 13 9.22 -8.68 2.89
C LYS A 13 9.49 -7.59 1.86
N THR A 14 10.22 -7.94 0.81
CA THR A 14 10.63 -7.07 -0.29
C THR A 14 10.21 -7.68 -1.61
N ARG A 15 9.88 -6.83 -2.58
CA ARG A 15 9.51 -7.22 -3.94
C ARG A 15 10.35 -6.46 -4.94
N LEU A 16 10.46 -7.00 -6.15
CA LEU A 16 10.95 -6.22 -7.27
C LEU A 16 10.11 -4.94 -7.41
N ALA A 17 10.74 -3.87 -7.80
CA ALA A 17 10.09 -2.62 -8.13
C ALA A 17 10.11 -2.42 -9.65
N VAL A 18 9.13 -1.66 -10.16
CA VAL A 18 9.12 -1.32 -11.58
C VAL A 18 10.40 -0.53 -11.93
N ARG A 19 11.09 -0.97 -12.97
CA ARG A 19 12.23 -0.25 -13.57
C ARG A 19 11.72 1.06 -14.16
N ARG A 20 12.16 2.18 -13.60
CA ARG A 20 11.72 3.52 -14.04
C ARG A 20 12.81 4.28 -14.76
N SER A 21 14.07 4.00 -14.43
CA SER A 21 15.21 4.79 -14.91
C SER A 21 16.02 4.04 -15.97
N PHE A 22 16.71 4.78 -16.83
CA PHE A 22 17.69 4.22 -17.77
C PHE A 22 18.73 3.35 -17.05
N THR A 23 19.22 3.82 -15.89
CA THR A 23 20.13 3.06 -15.04
C THR A 23 19.56 1.70 -14.62
N ASP A 24 18.24 1.59 -14.38
CA ASP A 24 17.62 0.31 -14.00
C ASP A 24 17.65 -0.70 -15.14
N ARG A 25 17.67 -0.24 -16.40
CA ARG A 25 17.82 -1.11 -17.58
C ARG A 25 19.27 -1.56 -17.73
N LEU A 26 20.22 -0.65 -17.57
CA LEU A 26 21.66 -0.97 -17.64
C LEU A 26 22.07 -1.99 -16.56
N PHE A 27 21.66 -1.78 -15.31
CA PHE A 27 21.91 -2.74 -14.23
C PHE A 27 21.20 -4.08 -14.41
N GLY A 28 20.16 -4.13 -15.25
CA GLY A 28 19.48 -5.37 -15.62
C GLY A 28 20.41 -6.37 -16.33
N TYR A 29 21.39 -5.90 -17.11
CA TYR A 29 22.37 -6.77 -17.77
C TYR A 29 23.22 -7.56 -16.79
N VAL A 30 23.52 -6.97 -15.62
CA VAL A 30 24.26 -7.64 -14.53
C VAL A 30 23.34 -8.23 -13.46
N THR A 31 22.04 -8.39 -13.77
CA THR A 31 21.01 -8.92 -12.86
C THR A 31 20.82 -8.17 -11.53
N VAL A 32 21.20 -6.89 -11.51
CA VAL A 32 20.94 -5.99 -10.38
C VAL A 32 19.64 -5.25 -10.64
N TYR A 33 18.65 -5.45 -9.75
CA TYR A 33 17.32 -4.91 -9.93
C TYR A 33 16.91 -3.99 -8.77
N PRO A 34 16.00 -3.03 -9.04
CA PRO A 34 15.39 -2.27 -7.97
C PRO A 34 14.40 -3.15 -7.21
N PHE A 35 14.50 -3.13 -5.88
CA PHE A 35 13.56 -3.72 -4.93
C PHE A 35 12.82 -2.62 -4.18
N ARG A 36 11.66 -2.95 -3.63
CA ARG A 36 10.90 -2.15 -2.68
C ARG A 36 10.51 -2.98 -1.48
N CYS A 37 10.77 -2.43 -0.30
CA CYS A 37 10.26 -2.96 0.96
C CYS A 37 8.74 -2.76 1.05
N GLN A 38 8.02 -3.82 1.39
CA GLN A 38 6.57 -3.82 1.52
C GLN A 38 6.09 -3.12 2.81
N LEU A 39 6.99 -2.94 3.78
CA LEU A 39 6.69 -2.35 5.09
C LEU A 39 7.10 -0.87 5.24
N CYS A 40 8.27 -0.48 4.73
CA CYS A 40 8.77 0.90 4.85
C CYS A 40 8.80 1.67 3.53
N ALA A 41 8.35 1.06 2.43
CA ALA A 41 8.32 1.64 1.08
C ALA A 41 9.69 2.06 0.50
N ARG A 42 10.81 1.77 1.19
CA ARG A 42 12.16 2.09 0.71
C ARG A 42 12.44 1.34 -0.60
N ARG A 43 12.84 2.09 -1.64
CA ARG A 43 13.43 1.55 -2.87
C ARG A 43 14.94 1.42 -2.68
N PHE A 44 15.50 0.30 -3.08
CA PHE A 44 16.95 0.03 -3.07
C PHE A 44 17.30 -0.94 -4.22
N ARG A 45 18.58 -1.21 -4.46
CA ARG A 45 19.01 -2.17 -5.49
C ARG A 45 19.68 -3.37 -4.83
N SER A 46 19.46 -4.56 -5.40
CA SER A 46 20.13 -5.77 -4.95
C SER A 46 20.36 -6.70 -6.14
N PHE A 47 21.36 -7.56 -6.00
CA PHE A 47 21.71 -8.57 -6.99
C PHE A 47 20.74 -9.75 -6.88
N LEU A 48 20.08 -10.10 -7.99
CA LEU A 48 19.12 -11.20 -8.05
C LEU A 48 19.71 -12.47 -8.67
N GLY A 49 20.74 -12.35 -9.53
CA GLY A 49 21.38 -13.49 -10.20
C GLY A 49 20.54 -14.15 -11.30
N ARG A 50 19.37 -13.60 -11.65
CA ARG A 50 18.52 -14.09 -12.73
C ARG A 50 17.72 -12.97 -13.38
N VAL A 51 17.32 -13.16 -14.64
CA VAL A 51 16.45 -12.23 -15.34
C VAL A 51 15.07 -12.21 -14.67
N ALA A 52 14.48 -11.02 -14.54
CA ALA A 52 13.15 -10.85 -13.99
C ALA A 52 12.29 -9.95 -14.88
N THR A 53 10.98 -10.06 -14.76
CA THR A 53 10.02 -9.18 -15.43
C THR A 53 9.63 -8.01 -14.53
N ASN A 54 9.06 -6.97 -15.12
CA ASN A 54 8.53 -5.86 -14.34
C ASN A 54 7.26 -6.32 -13.60
N PRO A 55 7.15 -6.09 -12.29
CA PRO A 55 5.93 -6.40 -11.56
C PRO A 55 4.80 -5.46 -11.97
N ARG A 56 3.55 -5.93 -11.90
CA ARG A 56 2.37 -5.10 -12.18
C ARG A 56 2.10 -4.06 -11.09
N ARG A 57 2.42 -4.37 -9.82
CA ARG A 57 2.20 -3.51 -8.65
C ARG A 57 3.51 -3.33 -7.88
N ASN A 58 3.66 -2.18 -7.22
CA ASN A 58 4.83 -1.91 -6.35
C ASN A 58 4.66 -2.44 -4.93
N PHE A 59 3.41 -2.64 -4.50
CA PHE A 59 3.05 -3.09 -3.17
C PHE A 59 2.05 -4.23 -3.25
N ASP A 60 2.34 -5.30 -2.53
CA ASP A 60 1.42 -6.39 -2.25
C ASP A 60 0.31 -5.86 -1.35
N ARG A 61 -0.88 -6.43 -1.51
CA ARG A 61 -2.05 -6.08 -0.71
C ARG A 61 -2.48 -7.30 0.07
N VAL A 62 -2.78 -7.11 1.34
CA VAL A 62 -3.37 -8.13 2.21
C VAL A 62 -4.88 -7.98 2.17
N ALA A 63 -5.61 -9.09 2.07
CA ALA A 63 -7.05 -9.10 2.20
C ALA A 63 -7.42 -8.86 3.68
N VAL A 64 -8.34 -7.94 3.92
CA VAL A 64 -8.80 -7.53 5.24
C VAL A 64 -10.29 -7.20 5.19
N ASP A 65 -10.94 -7.13 6.33
CA ASP A 65 -12.31 -6.64 6.48
C ASP A 65 -12.35 -5.63 7.64
N PHE A 66 -11.97 -4.38 7.35
CA PHE A 66 -11.91 -3.32 8.37
C PHE A 66 -13.00 -2.26 8.12
N PRO A 67 -13.81 -1.91 9.13
CA PRO A 67 -14.75 -0.81 9.01
C PRO A 67 -13.99 0.49 8.81
N VAL A 68 -14.48 1.31 7.89
CA VAL A 68 -13.88 2.60 7.53
C VAL A 68 -14.97 3.64 7.36
N TRP A 69 -14.69 4.82 7.90
CA TRP A 69 -15.42 6.04 7.60
C TRP A 69 -14.58 6.90 6.67
N LEU A 70 -15.17 7.49 5.64
CA LEU A 70 -14.48 8.37 4.70
C LEU A 70 -15.28 9.63 4.40
N LYS A 71 -14.58 10.75 4.18
CA LYS A 71 -15.19 12.03 3.83
C LYS A 71 -14.35 12.78 2.80
N PRO A 72 -14.94 13.41 1.76
CA PRO A 72 -14.19 14.30 0.88
C PRO A 72 -13.59 15.48 1.65
N LEU A 73 -12.33 15.82 1.41
CA LEU A 73 -11.65 16.91 2.14
C LEU A 73 -12.26 18.30 1.89
N HIS A 74 -12.91 18.49 0.75
CA HIS A 74 -13.58 19.74 0.37
C HIS A 74 -15.10 19.64 0.51
N ALA A 75 -15.58 18.64 1.24
CA ALA A 75 -17.00 18.48 1.53
C ALA A 75 -17.51 19.64 2.39
N SER A 76 -18.79 19.98 2.25
CA SER A 76 -19.39 20.98 3.12
C SER A 76 -19.38 20.50 4.59
N PRO A 77 -19.40 21.39 5.59
CA PRO A 77 -19.49 20.99 6.99
C PRO A 77 -20.71 20.10 7.31
N HIS A 78 -21.78 20.24 6.53
CA HIS A 78 -23.03 19.50 6.68
C HIS A 78 -23.06 18.16 5.92
N GLU A 79 -22.06 17.90 5.07
CA GLU A 79 -21.95 16.64 4.35
C GLU A 79 -21.43 15.57 5.31
N LEU A 80 -22.31 14.60 5.60
CA LEU A 80 -21.97 13.42 6.37
C LEU A 80 -20.97 12.57 5.58
N GLY A 81 -19.97 12.03 6.26
CA GLY A 81 -19.08 11.05 5.64
C GLY A 81 -19.79 9.72 5.41
N GLU A 82 -19.19 8.90 4.58
CA GLU A 82 -19.68 7.60 4.16
C GLU A 82 -19.02 6.49 4.96
N GLU A 83 -19.78 5.44 5.25
CA GLU A 83 -19.25 4.19 5.78
C GLU A 83 -18.88 3.23 4.64
N GLY A 84 -17.92 2.35 4.93
CA GLY A 84 -17.52 1.30 4.02
C GLY A 84 -16.68 0.24 4.71
N ILE A 85 -16.19 -0.72 3.92
CA ILE A 85 -15.30 -1.78 4.39
C ILE A 85 -14.02 -1.78 3.54
N ILE A 86 -12.87 -1.67 4.18
CA ILE A 86 -11.58 -1.92 3.53
C ILE A 86 -11.51 -3.42 3.25
N GLN A 87 -11.36 -3.78 1.97
CA GLN A 87 -11.22 -5.16 1.51
C GLN A 87 -9.76 -5.58 1.31
N ASP A 88 -8.91 -4.62 0.94
CA ASP A 88 -7.47 -4.86 0.79
C ASP A 88 -6.66 -3.66 1.30
N LEU A 89 -5.49 -3.96 1.88
CA LEU A 89 -4.62 -2.95 2.49
C LEU A 89 -3.16 -3.13 2.05
N SER A 90 -2.48 -2.01 1.82
CA SER A 90 -1.04 -1.93 1.60
C SER A 90 -0.46 -0.69 2.28
N ILE A 91 0.86 -0.58 2.33
CA ILE A 91 1.53 0.56 2.99
C ILE A 91 1.30 1.91 2.29
N ARG A 92 0.68 1.94 1.11
CA ARG A 92 0.44 3.15 0.31
C ARG A 92 -1.02 3.32 -0.12
N GLY A 93 -1.94 2.49 0.35
CA GLY A 93 -3.33 2.60 -0.03
C GLY A 93 -4.13 1.33 0.24
N CYS A 94 -5.42 1.43 0.00
CA CYS A 94 -6.40 0.39 0.23
C CYS A 94 -7.41 0.32 -0.92
N ARG A 95 -8.28 -0.69 -0.87
CA ARG A 95 -9.54 -0.74 -1.62
C ARG A 95 -10.68 -0.76 -0.61
N ILE A 96 -11.69 0.06 -0.87
CA ILE A 96 -12.89 0.17 -0.03
C ILE A 96 -14.09 -0.26 -0.86
N ARG A 97 -14.97 -1.04 -0.25
CA ARG A 97 -16.35 -1.24 -0.70
C ARG A 97 -17.23 -0.23 0.01
N CYS A 98 -17.97 0.57 -0.75
CA CYS A 98 -18.87 1.60 -0.25
C CYS A 98 -20.03 1.79 -1.23
N ASP A 99 -21.19 2.16 -0.70
CA ASP A 99 -22.42 2.22 -1.51
C ASP A 99 -22.43 3.45 -2.43
N ARG A 100 -21.87 4.57 -1.97
CA ARG A 100 -21.79 5.80 -2.75
C ARG A 100 -20.52 5.84 -3.59
N PRO A 101 -20.62 6.04 -4.92
CA PRO A 101 -19.45 6.17 -5.76
C PRO A 101 -18.74 7.51 -5.48
N VAL A 102 -17.42 7.47 -5.34
CA VAL A 102 -16.57 8.66 -5.21
C VAL A 102 -15.77 8.84 -6.49
N VAL A 103 -15.82 10.05 -7.05
CA VAL A 103 -15.18 10.36 -8.34
C VAL A 103 -13.65 10.16 -8.27
N PRO A 104 -13.01 9.52 -9.27
CA PRO A 104 -11.56 9.46 -9.35
C PRO A 104 -10.91 10.84 -9.34
N GLY A 105 -9.81 10.99 -8.59
CA GLY A 105 -9.14 12.27 -8.38
C GLY A 105 -9.58 13.02 -7.13
N THR A 106 -10.75 12.70 -6.57
CA THR A 106 -11.21 13.26 -5.29
C THR A 106 -10.24 12.92 -4.17
N ARG A 107 -9.95 13.93 -3.33
CA ARG A 107 -9.19 13.77 -2.09
C ARG A 107 -10.15 13.56 -0.94
N VAL A 108 -9.86 12.55 -0.13
CA VAL A 108 -10.67 12.14 1.02
C VAL A 108 -9.78 12.00 2.24
N GLU A 109 -10.33 12.31 3.40
CA GLU A 109 -9.86 11.78 4.67
C GLU A 109 -10.58 10.45 4.95
N LEU A 110 -9.92 9.55 5.68
CA LEU A 110 -10.58 8.34 6.16
C LEU A 110 -10.00 7.88 7.49
N GLU A 111 -10.84 7.22 8.26
CA GLU A 111 -10.49 6.60 9.52
C GLU A 111 -10.97 5.16 9.54
N PHE A 112 -10.10 4.23 9.94
CA PHE A 112 -10.48 2.82 10.03
C PHE A 112 -9.90 2.16 11.27
N GLN A 113 -10.58 1.12 11.74
CA GLN A 113 -10.15 0.32 12.88
C GLN A 113 -9.86 -1.09 12.42
N HIS A 114 -8.76 -1.66 12.88
CA HIS A 114 -8.40 -3.05 12.55
C HIS A 114 -9.01 -4.06 13.54
N SER A 115 -9.47 -3.58 14.69
CA SER A 115 -10.20 -4.34 15.71
C SER A 115 -11.04 -3.38 16.56
N SER A 116 -12.09 -3.89 17.20
CA SER A 116 -13.04 -3.11 18.02
C SER A 116 -12.43 -2.45 19.26
N VAL A 117 -11.24 -2.87 19.67
CA VAL A 117 -10.50 -2.33 20.82
C VAL A 117 -9.32 -1.46 20.40
N SER A 118 -9.09 -1.29 19.11
CA SER A 118 -8.00 -0.46 18.59
C SER A 118 -8.43 0.99 18.40
N PHE A 119 -7.51 1.93 18.67
CA PHE A 119 -7.71 3.31 18.24
C PHE A 119 -7.93 3.38 16.71
N PRO A 120 -8.70 4.35 16.18
CA PRO A 120 -8.75 4.59 14.75
C PRO A 120 -7.37 4.87 14.17
N ILE A 121 -7.12 4.42 12.95
CA ILE A 121 -5.97 4.82 12.12
C ILE A 121 -6.49 5.90 11.17
N THR A 122 -5.95 7.12 11.29
CA THR A 122 -6.37 8.25 10.47
C THR A 122 -5.43 8.42 9.28
N VAL A 123 -6.02 8.53 8.10
CA VAL A 123 -5.34 8.94 6.87
C VAL A 123 -5.84 10.33 6.53
N GLU A 124 -5.03 11.34 6.86
CA GLU A 124 -5.35 12.76 6.64
C GLU A 124 -5.68 13.07 5.18
N GLU A 125 -4.99 12.42 4.25
CA GLU A 125 -5.32 12.55 2.84
C GLU A 125 -5.04 11.27 2.07
N ALA A 126 -6.06 10.81 1.35
CA ALA A 126 -5.96 9.83 0.28
C ALA A 126 -6.59 10.37 -1.00
N ILE A 127 -6.11 9.90 -2.15
CA ILE A 127 -6.69 10.22 -3.46
C ILE A 127 -7.36 8.99 -4.06
N VAL A 128 -8.59 9.16 -4.55
CA VAL A 128 -9.31 8.13 -5.31
C VAL A 128 -8.60 7.92 -6.65
N ARG A 129 -8.18 6.68 -6.92
CA ARG A 129 -7.46 6.28 -8.14
C ARG A 129 -8.36 5.63 -9.17
N TYR A 130 -9.41 4.96 -8.71
CA TYR A 130 -10.48 4.42 -9.54
C TYR A 130 -11.74 4.27 -8.70
N SER A 131 -12.90 4.23 -9.38
CA SER A 131 -14.19 3.85 -8.82
C SER A 131 -14.90 2.96 -9.83
N SER A 132 -15.42 1.82 -9.38
CA SER A 132 -16.13 0.86 -10.23
C SER A 132 -16.97 -0.07 -9.35
N GLN A 133 -18.23 -0.29 -9.72
CA GLN A 133 -19.11 -1.32 -9.12
C GLN A 133 -19.12 -1.33 -7.57
N GLY A 134 -19.33 -0.17 -6.93
CA GLY A 134 -19.38 -0.09 -5.46
C GLY A 134 -18.02 -0.25 -4.76
N GLU A 135 -16.93 -0.23 -5.52
CA GLU A 135 -15.57 -0.23 -5.00
C GLU A 135 -14.82 1.03 -5.41
N ILE A 136 -13.97 1.51 -4.50
CA ILE A 136 -13.02 2.58 -4.76
C ILE A 136 -11.62 2.13 -4.38
N GLY A 137 -10.64 2.48 -5.22
CA GLY A 137 -9.24 2.27 -4.92
C GLY A 137 -8.58 3.57 -4.49
N LEU A 138 -7.95 3.57 -3.33
CA LEU A 138 -7.32 4.76 -2.76
C LEU A 138 -5.80 4.65 -2.74
N ARG A 139 -5.14 5.79 -2.88
CA ARG A 139 -3.71 5.94 -2.61
C ARG A 139 -3.54 6.94 -1.48
N PHE A 140 -2.87 6.52 -0.42
CA PHE A 140 -2.52 7.41 0.69
C PHE A 140 -1.52 8.46 0.22
N VAL A 141 -1.78 9.70 0.60
CA VAL A 141 -0.96 10.88 0.31
C VAL A 141 -0.32 11.37 1.61
N GLN A 142 -1.13 11.54 2.65
CA GLN A 142 -0.69 12.06 3.95
C GLN A 142 -1.23 11.20 5.10
N LEU A 143 -0.35 10.89 6.04
CA LEU A 143 -0.58 10.05 7.21
C LEU A 143 0.31 10.56 8.36
N TYR A 144 -0.20 10.55 9.58
CA TYR A 144 0.64 10.67 10.76
C TYR A 144 1.67 9.54 10.83
N ARG A 145 2.87 9.85 11.31
CA ARG A 145 3.94 8.84 11.45
C ARG A 145 3.53 7.69 12.37
N GLN A 146 2.74 7.96 13.40
CA GLN A 146 2.23 6.93 14.31
C GLN A 146 1.31 5.96 13.58
N ASP A 147 0.35 6.46 12.80
CA ASP A 147 -0.58 5.63 12.04
C ASP A 147 0.11 4.86 10.91
N GLN A 148 1.10 5.47 10.25
CA GLN A 148 1.94 4.73 9.31
C GLN A 148 2.68 3.55 9.98
N ARG A 149 3.14 3.71 11.23
CA ARG A 149 3.75 2.60 12.00
C ARG A 149 2.72 1.52 12.31
N ARG A 150 1.49 1.88 12.66
CA ARG A 150 0.41 0.93 12.98
C ARG A 150 -0.01 0.13 11.75
N ILE A 151 -0.19 0.79 10.60
CA ILE A 151 -0.42 0.11 9.31
C ILE A 151 0.73 -0.85 9.02
N ARG A 152 1.98 -0.41 9.24
CA ARG A 152 3.15 -1.27 9.05
C ARG A 152 3.10 -2.52 9.93
N SER A 153 2.72 -2.41 11.20
CA SER A 153 2.59 -3.56 12.10
C SER A 153 1.51 -4.54 11.63
N ILE A 154 0.36 -4.03 11.17
CA ILE A 154 -0.70 -4.86 10.58
C ILE A 154 -0.15 -5.62 9.37
N LEU A 155 0.51 -4.92 8.45
CA LEU A 155 1.06 -5.54 7.23
C LEU A 155 2.16 -6.54 7.54
N ASP A 156 2.98 -6.31 8.55
CA ASP A 156 4.02 -7.27 8.93
C ASP A 156 3.40 -8.59 9.41
N LEU A 157 2.27 -8.54 10.13
CA LEU A 157 1.59 -9.74 10.58
C LEU A 157 0.86 -10.48 9.45
N TRP A 158 0.33 -9.76 8.45
CA TRP A 158 -0.58 -10.32 7.44
C TRP A 158 0.06 -10.57 6.07
N LEU A 159 1.20 -9.95 5.77
CA LEU A 159 1.92 -10.24 4.53
C LEU A 159 2.53 -11.63 4.60
N PRO A 160 2.38 -12.44 3.53
CA PRO A 160 2.97 -13.77 3.50
C PRO A 160 4.49 -13.66 3.60
N GLU A 161 5.09 -14.62 4.29
CA GLU A 161 6.55 -14.72 4.31
C GLU A 161 7.06 -14.98 2.89
N PRO A 162 8.16 -14.33 2.48
CA PRO A 162 8.72 -14.52 1.16
C PRO A 162 9.20 -15.97 1.00
N VAL A 163 8.50 -16.75 0.19
CA VAL A 163 8.86 -18.14 -0.07
C VAL A 163 10.13 -18.20 -0.92
N LEU A 164 11.15 -18.93 -0.44
CA LEU A 164 12.29 -19.35 -1.23
C LEU A 164 11.79 -20.33 -2.30
N SER A 165 11.47 -19.86 -3.51
CA SER A 165 11.24 -20.77 -4.63
C SER A 165 12.55 -21.55 -4.88
N ARG A 166 12.50 -22.88 -4.75
CA ARG A 166 13.57 -23.79 -5.18
C ARG A 166 13.87 -23.59 -6.66
#